data_AF-A0A536YN94-F1
#
_entry.id   AF-A0A536YN94-F1
#
_cell.length_a   1.000
_cell.length_b   1.000
_cell.length_c   1.000
_cell.angle_alpha   90.00
_cell.angle_beta   90.00
_cell.angle_gamma   90.00
#
_symmetry.space_group_name_H-M   'P 1'
#
loop_
_entity.id
_entity.type
_entity.pdbx_description
1 polymer ?
#
loop_
_entity_poly.entity_id
_entity_poly.type
_entity_poly.pdbx_seq_one_letter_code
_entity_poly.pdbx_strand_id
1 'polypeptide(L)'
;MTEVFICDAVRTPFGRYGGALSSIRTDDLATLPIKALMERNASVDWAALDDVIYGCVNQAGEDNRNVARMALLLAGLPQTVPGATVNRLCGSSLDAVGTAARAIKCGETQFMIAGGVESMSRAPFVMPKADSAFSRAAKI
;
A
#
# COMPACT_ATOMS: atom_id res chain seq x y z
N MET A 1 -24.84 -9.11 -10.76
CA MET A 1 -23.46 -8.72 -10.40
C MET A 1 -23.40 -7.22 -10.50
N THR A 2 -22.89 -6.55 -9.48
CA THR A 2 -22.77 -5.08 -9.45
C THR A 2 -21.73 -4.63 -10.46
N GLU A 3 -22.02 -3.58 -11.22
CA GLU A 3 -21.03 -2.94 -12.09
C GLU A 3 -20.00 -2.21 -11.22
N VAL A 4 -18.72 -2.25 -11.64
CA VAL A 4 -17.62 -1.64 -10.88
C VAL A 4 -17.01 -0.53 -11.72
N PHE A 5 -16.90 0.65 -11.14
CA PHE A 5 -16.40 1.84 -11.80
C PHE A 5 -15.10 2.32 -11.16
N ILE A 6 -14.14 2.74 -11.99
CA ILE A 6 -12.98 3.50 -11.53
C ILE A 6 -13.36 4.98 -11.63
N CYS A 7 -13.45 5.67 -10.49
CA CYS A 7 -13.96 7.05 -10.43
C CYS A 7 -12.86 8.11 -10.61
N ASP A 8 -11.77 8.01 -9.84
CA ASP A 8 -10.60 8.90 -9.93
C ASP A 8 -9.31 8.08 -9.78
N ALA A 9 -8.20 8.60 -10.30
CA ALA A 9 -6.90 7.96 -10.23
C ALA A 9 -5.77 9.00 -10.18
N VAL A 10 -4.79 8.77 -9.33
CA VAL A 10 -3.62 9.64 -9.16
C VAL A 10 -2.40 8.81 -8.81
N ARG A 11 -1.21 9.36 -9.08
CA ARG A 11 0.07 8.74 -8.73
C ARG A 11 1.12 9.80 -8.43
N THR A 12 2.17 9.40 -7.72
CA THR A 12 3.40 10.19 -7.63
C THR A 12 4.16 10.16 -8.97
N PRO A 13 5.16 11.05 -9.16
CA PRO A 13 6.23 10.81 -10.11
C PRO A 13 7.00 9.51 -9.78
N PHE A 14 7.71 8.95 -10.76
CA PHE A 14 8.67 7.87 -10.52
C PHE A 14 10.07 8.45 -10.28
N GLY A 15 10.64 8.20 -9.11
CA GLY A 15 12.03 8.57 -8.79
C GLY A 15 13.02 7.50 -9.25
N ARG A 16 14.23 7.92 -9.63
CA ARG A 16 15.36 6.98 -9.80
C ARG A 16 15.81 6.44 -8.44
N TYR A 17 16.46 5.27 -8.43
CA TYR A 17 17.11 4.72 -7.23
C TYR A 17 18.11 5.74 -6.65
N GLY A 18 18.03 6.02 -5.36
CA GLY A 18 18.84 7.06 -4.69
C GLY A 18 18.56 8.48 -5.17
N GLY A 19 17.45 8.70 -5.89
CA GLY A 19 17.10 9.98 -6.52
C GLY A 19 16.09 10.80 -5.73
N ALA A 20 15.26 11.56 -6.45
CA ALA A 20 14.39 12.62 -5.91
C ALA A 20 13.42 12.20 -4.79
N LEU A 21 13.00 10.93 -4.75
CA LEU A 21 12.06 10.41 -3.75
C LEU A 21 12.73 9.53 -2.67
N SER A 22 14.05 9.35 -2.73
CA SER A 22 14.77 8.41 -1.85
C SER A 22 14.80 8.82 -0.37
N SER A 23 14.56 10.10 -0.08
CA SER A 23 14.44 10.62 1.28
C SER A 23 13.06 10.44 1.90
N ILE A 24 12.04 10.07 1.12
CA ILE A 24 10.67 9.88 1.60
C ILE A 24 10.53 8.44 2.06
N ARG A 25 10.02 8.23 3.29
CA ARG A 25 9.75 6.88 3.78
C ARG A 25 8.70 6.18 2.93
N THR A 26 8.74 4.86 2.89
CA THR A 26 7.83 4.09 2.02
C THR A 26 6.36 4.24 2.42
N ASP A 27 6.06 4.25 3.71
CA ASP A 27 4.73 4.50 4.27
C ASP A 27 4.25 5.94 4.03
N ASP A 28 5.14 6.93 4.13
CA ASP A 28 4.84 8.32 3.74
C ASP A 28 4.59 8.47 2.23
N LEU A 29 5.36 7.77 1.39
CA LEU A 29 5.17 7.78 -0.07
C LEU A 29 3.83 7.17 -0.47
N ALA A 30 3.41 6.09 0.20
CA ALA A 30 2.12 5.43 0.03
C ALA A 30 0.93 6.33 0.38
N THR A 31 1.15 7.29 1.28
CA THR A 31 0.16 8.24 1.80
C THR A 31 -0.19 9.33 0.78
N LEU A 32 0.76 9.76 -0.04
CA LEU A 32 0.58 10.92 -0.93
C LEU A 32 -0.59 10.77 -1.91
N PRO A 33 -0.78 9.62 -2.61
CA PRO A 33 -1.94 9.44 -3.49
C PRO A 33 -3.27 9.44 -2.74
N ILE A 34 -3.33 8.91 -1.51
CA ILE A 34 -4.56 8.89 -0.71
C ILE A 34 -4.97 10.32 -0.35
N LYS A 35 -4.03 11.14 0.14
CA LYS A 35 -4.30 12.56 0.43
C LYS A 35 -4.76 13.31 -0.81
N ALA A 36 -4.10 13.09 -1.95
CA ALA A 36 -4.48 13.73 -3.21
C ALA A 36 -5.91 13.32 -3.65
N LEU A 37 -6.31 12.05 -3.47
CA LEU A 37 -7.69 11.62 -3.74
C LEU A 37 -8.69 12.29 -2.79
N MET A 38 -8.37 12.39 -1.50
CA MET A 38 -9.21 13.08 -0.50
C MET A 38 -9.41 14.55 -0.85
N GLU A 39 -8.35 15.25 -1.23
CA GLU A 39 -8.40 16.66 -1.63
C GLU A 39 -9.20 16.87 -2.93
N ARG A 40 -9.03 16.00 -3.93
CA ARG A 40 -9.73 16.08 -5.21
C ARG A 40 -11.22 15.73 -5.11
N ASN A 41 -11.59 14.93 -4.11
CA ASN A 41 -12.95 14.41 -3.92
C ASN A 41 -13.50 14.84 -2.55
N ALA A 42 -13.46 16.15 -2.28
CA ALA A 42 -13.80 16.73 -0.97
C ALA A 42 -15.26 16.51 -0.51
N SER A 43 -16.16 16.15 -1.41
CA SER A 43 -17.57 15.84 -1.10
C SER A 43 -17.83 14.39 -0.73
N VAL A 44 -16.81 13.51 -0.83
CA VAL A 44 -16.93 12.08 -0.50
C VAL A 44 -16.97 11.88 1.02
N ASP A 45 -17.87 11.01 1.48
CA ASP A 45 -17.84 10.51 2.85
C ASP A 45 -16.75 9.44 2.99
N TRP A 46 -15.59 9.87 3.48
CA TRP A 46 -14.44 8.99 3.71
C TRP A 46 -14.63 8.01 4.88
N ALA A 47 -15.66 8.17 5.71
CA ALA A 47 -16.03 7.18 6.72
C ALA A 47 -16.79 5.98 6.14
N ALA A 48 -17.36 6.12 4.93
CA ALA A 48 -18.01 5.05 4.19
C ALA A 48 -17.04 4.20 3.34
N LEU A 49 -15.73 4.45 3.44
CA LEU A 49 -14.72 3.67 2.72
C LEU A 49 -14.60 2.27 3.34
N ASP A 50 -14.92 1.24 2.57
CA ASP A 50 -15.00 -0.12 3.06
C ASP A 50 -13.62 -0.76 3.26
N ASP A 51 -12.63 -0.41 2.42
CA ASP A 51 -11.25 -0.90 2.56
C ASP A 51 -10.25 -0.10 1.70
N VAL A 52 -8.98 -0.18 2.09
CA VAL A 52 -7.82 0.27 1.29
C VAL A 52 -6.94 -0.93 1.00
N ILE A 53 -6.84 -1.33 -0.27
CA ILE A 53 -5.99 -2.43 -0.71
C ILE A 53 -4.79 -1.93 -1.50
N TYR A 54 -3.58 -2.17 -1.00
CA TYR A 54 -2.34 -1.77 -1.66
C TYR A 54 -1.49 -2.99 -2.04
N GLY A 55 -0.92 -2.95 -3.24
CA GLY A 55 0.18 -3.84 -3.61
C GLY A 55 1.52 -3.33 -3.11
N CYS A 56 2.34 -4.20 -2.50
CA CYS A 56 3.71 -3.88 -2.10
C CYS A 56 4.58 -5.15 -2.12
N VAL A 57 5.77 -5.10 -2.73
CA VAL A 57 6.60 -6.29 -2.91
C VAL A 57 7.47 -6.57 -1.71
N ASN A 58 8.19 -5.56 -1.21
CA ASN A 58 9.24 -5.77 -0.21
C ASN A 58 8.68 -6.07 1.19
N GLN A 59 7.95 -5.12 1.79
CA GLN A 59 7.31 -5.25 3.11
C GLN A 59 8.25 -5.61 4.28
N ALA A 60 9.56 -5.48 4.10
CA ALA A 60 10.55 -5.76 5.14
C ALA A 60 11.07 -4.47 5.79
N GLY A 61 10.88 -3.31 5.15
CA GLY A 61 11.40 -2.01 5.56
C GLY A 61 10.35 -1.15 6.24
N GLU A 62 10.30 0.13 5.89
CA GLU A 62 9.29 1.08 6.39
C GLU A 62 7.87 0.74 5.91
N ASP A 63 7.75 -0.18 4.95
CA ASP A 63 6.54 -0.79 4.41
C ASP A 63 6.11 -2.09 5.13
N ASN A 64 6.72 -2.41 6.27
CA ASN A 64 6.37 -3.59 7.05
C ASN A 64 4.96 -3.51 7.68
N ARG A 65 4.46 -4.69 8.09
CA ARG A 65 3.24 -4.82 8.92
C ARG A 65 2.02 -4.11 8.33
N ASN A 66 1.76 -4.36 7.04
CA ASN A 66 0.59 -3.86 6.30
C ASN A 66 0.65 -2.34 6.00
N VAL A 67 1.44 -1.97 4.99
CA VAL A 67 1.62 -0.57 4.55
C VAL A 67 0.33 0.10 4.11
N ALA A 68 -0.66 -0.63 3.58
CA ALA A 68 -1.98 -0.07 3.27
C ALA A 68 -2.63 0.58 4.49
N ARG A 69 -2.61 -0.14 5.63
CA ARG A 69 -3.14 0.34 6.90
C ARG A 69 -2.30 1.46 7.50
N MET A 70 -0.98 1.44 7.34
CA MET A 70 -0.12 2.54 7.79
C MET A 70 -0.41 3.82 6.97
N ALA A 71 -0.46 3.70 5.66
CA ALA A 71 -0.65 4.82 4.74
C ALA A 71 -2.02 5.50 4.91
N LEU A 72 -3.11 4.74 5.06
CA LEU A 72 -4.44 5.32 5.27
C LEU A 72 -4.50 6.13 6.58
N LEU A 73 -3.85 5.66 7.64
CA LEU A 73 -3.82 6.37 8.92
C LEU A 73 -2.99 7.65 8.82
N LEU A 74 -1.82 7.59 8.17
CA LEU A 74 -0.99 8.76 7.88
C LEU A 74 -1.68 9.76 6.93
N ALA A 75 -2.59 9.29 6.09
CA ALA A 75 -3.42 10.13 5.22
C ALA A 75 -4.48 10.91 6.00
N GLY A 76 -4.82 10.48 7.22
CA GLY A 76 -5.89 11.05 8.02
C GLY A 76 -7.26 10.43 7.73
N LEU A 77 -7.32 9.26 7.09
CA LEU A 77 -8.58 8.52 6.96
C LEU A 77 -9.05 8.03 8.35
N PRO A 78 -10.37 7.87 8.56
CA PRO A 78 -10.90 7.40 9.84
C PRO A 78 -10.29 6.06 10.25
N GLN A 79 -9.97 5.91 11.53
CA GLN A 79 -9.37 4.68 12.06
C GLN A 79 -10.24 3.42 11.88
N THR A 80 -11.54 3.60 11.63
CA THR A 80 -12.50 2.52 11.35
C THR A 80 -12.32 1.90 9.96
N VAL A 81 -11.71 2.62 9.01
CA VAL A 81 -11.47 2.15 7.64
C VAL A 81 -10.39 1.06 7.65
N PRO A 82 -10.66 -0.19 7.26
CA PRO A 82 -9.63 -1.23 7.23
C PRO A 82 -8.63 -0.99 6.09
N GLY A 83 -7.54 -1.76 6.11
CA GLY A 83 -6.57 -1.75 5.03
C GLY A 83 -5.85 -3.08 4.95
N ALA A 84 -5.52 -3.53 3.74
CA ALA A 84 -4.79 -4.77 3.49
C ALA A 84 -3.69 -4.59 2.44
N THR A 85 -2.55 -5.22 2.67
CA THR A 85 -1.43 -5.23 1.72
C THR A 85 -1.34 -6.59 1.04
N VAL A 86 -1.32 -6.60 -0.29
CA VAL A 86 -1.21 -7.82 -1.11
C VAL A 86 0.13 -7.87 -1.83
N ASN A 87 0.59 -9.09 -2.11
CA ASN A 87 1.87 -9.33 -2.78
C ASN A 87 1.73 -10.36 -3.90
N ARG A 88 1.92 -9.88 -5.13
CA ARG A 88 2.12 -10.67 -6.35
C ARG A 88 3.34 -10.13 -7.11
N LEU A 89 4.43 -9.84 -6.40
CA LEU A 89 5.63 -9.23 -6.95
C LEU A 89 5.27 -8.01 -7.82
N CYS A 90 5.81 -7.91 -9.04
CA CYS A 90 5.56 -6.81 -9.97
C CYS A 90 4.06 -6.59 -10.29
N GLY A 91 3.22 -7.61 -10.11
CA GLY A 91 1.77 -7.56 -10.34
C GLY A 91 0.94 -7.13 -9.13
N SER A 92 1.55 -6.79 -7.99
CA SER A 92 0.83 -6.56 -6.73
C SER A 92 -0.23 -5.47 -6.80
N SER A 93 0.07 -4.33 -7.43
CA SER A 93 -0.90 -3.23 -7.54
C SER A 93 -2.07 -3.57 -8.48
N LEU A 94 -1.81 -4.33 -9.54
CA LEU A 94 -2.88 -4.82 -10.41
C LEU A 94 -3.74 -5.88 -9.72
N ASP A 95 -3.14 -6.72 -8.86
CA ASP A 95 -3.88 -7.66 -8.03
C ASP A 95 -4.73 -6.94 -6.97
N ALA A 96 -4.26 -5.83 -6.43
CA ALA A 96 -5.03 -4.96 -5.55
C ALA A 96 -6.27 -4.40 -6.26
N VAL A 97 -6.11 -3.85 -7.47
CA VAL A 97 -7.24 -3.38 -8.31
C VAL A 97 -8.22 -4.52 -8.63
N GLY A 98 -7.70 -5.69 -9.01
CA GLY A 98 -8.54 -6.86 -9.29
C GLY A 98 -9.28 -7.38 -8.06
N THR A 99 -8.67 -7.32 -6.88
CA THR A 99 -9.28 -7.73 -5.62
C THR A 99 -10.39 -6.77 -5.20
N ALA A 100 -10.16 -5.46 -5.28
CA ALA A 100 -11.21 -4.47 -5.04
C ALA A 100 -12.39 -4.64 -6.01
N ALA A 101 -12.10 -4.85 -7.30
CA ALA A 101 -13.15 -5.07 -8.29
C ALA A 101 -13.97 -6.34 -8.01
N ARG A 102 -13.34 -7.42 -7.54
CA ARG A 102 -14.06 -8.65 -7.17
C ARG A 102 -14.97 -8.42 -5.96
N ALA A 103 -14.46 -7.75 -4.91
CA ALA A 103 -15.22 -7.47 -3.69
C ALA A 103 -16.47 -6.61 -3.95
N ILE A 104 -16.35 -5.57 -4.78
CA ILE A 104 -17.51 -4.74 -5.18
C ILE A 104 -18.47 -5.55 -6.04
N LYS A 105 -17.95 -6.32 -7.01
CA LYS A 105 -18.77 -7.10 -7.95
C LYS A 105 -19.59 -8.21 -7.26
N CYS A 106 -19.07 -8.81 -6.19
CA CYS A 106 -19.78 -9.79 -5.37
C CYS A 106 -20.68 -9.16 -4.27
N GLY A 107 -20.61 -7.85 -4.07
CA GLY A 107 -21.45 -7.10 -3.14
C GLY A 107 -20.97 -7.13 -1.69
N GLU A 108 -19.73 -7.54 -1.42
CA GLU A 108 -19.12 -7.49 -0.09
C GLU A 108 -18.70 -6.06 0.30
N THR A 109 -18.35 -5.24 -0.68
CA THR A 109 -18.00 -3.83 -0.53
C THR A 109 -18.71 -2.97 -1.57
N GLN A 110 -18.71 -1.67 -1.40
CA GLN A 110 -19.31 -0.68 -2.30
C GLN A 110 -18.31 0.42 -2.69
N PHE A 111 -17.38 0.76 -1.81
CA PHE A 111 -16.42 1.84 -1.99
C PHE A 111 -15.04 1.44 -1.46
N MET A 112 -14.03 1.41 -2.33
CA MET A 112 -12.67 0.99 -1.96
C MET A 112 -11.62 1.86 -2.63
N ILE A 113 -10.45 1.98 -2.00
CA ILE A 113 -9.22 2.48 -2.65
C ILE A 113 -8.37 1.27 -3.01
N ALA A 114 -7.91 1.21 -4.26
CA ALA A 114 -6.92 0.25 -4.71
C ALA A 114 -5.68 0.96 -5.25
N GLY A 115 -4.49 0.45 -4.90
CA GLY A 115 -3.24 1.07 -5.32
C GLY A 115 -2.02 0.22 -5.02
N GLY A 116 -0.89 0.88 -4.79
CA GLY A 116 0.34 0.21 -4.37
C GLY A 116 1.48 1.19 -4.16
N VAL A 117 2.53 0.70 -3.52
CA VAL A 117 3.73 1.46 -3.21
C VAL A 117 4.95 0.56 -3.32
N GLU A 118 6.07 1.16 -3.71
CA GLU A 118 7.38 0.52 -3.62
C GLU A 118 8.45 1.59 -3.38
N SER A 119 9.43 1.29 -2.54
CA SER A 119 10.62 2.14 -2.37
C SER A 119 11.89 1.30 -2.42
N MET A 120 12.35 1.03 -3.64
CA MET A 120 13.59 0.30 -3.85
C MET A 120 14.81 1.03 -3.25
N SER A 121 14.78 2.37 -3.17
CA SER A 121 15.87 3.16 -2.57
C SER A 121 16.01 2.94 -1.06
N ARG A 122 14.93 2.50 -0.39
CA ARG A 122 14.87 2.34 1.07
C ARG A 122 14.62 0.88 1.48
N ALA A 123 14.76 -0.06 0.55
CA ALA A 123 14.68 -1.48 0.83
C ALA A 123 15.81 -1.88 1.82
N PRO A 124 15.49 -2.53 2.95
CA PRO A 124 16.48 -2.81 3.97
C PRO A 124 17.34 -4.03 3.61
N PHE A 125 18.45 -4.19 4.32
CA PHE A 125 19.13 -5.47 4.43
C PHE A 125 18.33 -6.41 5.34
N VAL A 126 18.31 -7.69 5.01
CA VAL A 126 17.73 -8.75 5.85
C VAL A 126 18.83 -9.67 6.35
N MET A 127 18.72 -10.11 7.61
CA MET A 127 19.68 -11.02 8.22
C MET A 127 18.95 -12.30 8.66
N PRO A 128 19.45 -13.50 8.28
CA PRO A 128 18.90 -14.75 8.78
C PRO A 128 19.04 -14.85 10.31
N LYS A 129 18.08 -15.52 10.96
CA LYS A 129 18.23 -15.88 12.37
C LYS A 129 19.34 -16.93 12.53
N ALA A 130 19.99 -16.95 13.69
CA ALA A 130 20.92 -18.01 14.03
C ALA A 130 20.19 -19.36 14.22
N ASP A 131 20.75 -20.44 13.67
CA ASP A 131 20.19 -21.79 13.78
C ASP A 131 20.47 -22.47 15.14
N SER A 132 21.37 -21.90 15.93
CA SER A 132 21.74 -22.40 17.25
C SER A 132 22.28 -21.28 18.14
N ALA A 133 22.25 -21.50 19.47
CA ALA A 133 22.81 -20.56 20.43
C ALA A 133 24.31 -20.32 20.16
N PHE A 134 24.72 -19.06 20.16
CA PHE A 134 26.12 -18.63 19.96
C PHE A 134 26.75 -19.06 18.62
N SER A 135 25.95 -19.33 17.58
CA SER A 135 26.48 -19.60 16.23
C SER A 135 27.36 -18.46 15.73
N ARG A 136 28.54 -18.80 15.21
CA ARG A 136 29.48 -17.87 14.58
C ARG A 136 29.41 -17.91 13.04
N ALA A 137 28.52 -18.74 12.49
CA ALA A 137 28.35 -18.84 11.05
C ALA A 137 27.54 -17.64 10.55
N ALA A 138 28.18 -16.76 9.79
CA ALA A 138 27.47 -15.73 9.02
C ALA A 138 26.92 -16.37 7.75
N LYS A 139 25.61 -16.68 7.74
CA LYS A 139 24.90 -17.04 6.51
C LYS A 139 24.45 -15.75 5.83
N ILE A 140 25.00 -15.48 4.64
CA ILE A 140 24.60 -14.38 3.75
C ILE A 140 23.75 -14.99 2.64
#